data_AF-A0A356HNX1-F1
#
_entry.id   AF-A0A356HNX1-F1
#
_cell.length_a   1.000
_cell.length_b   1.000
_cell.length_c   1.000
_cell.angle_alpha   90.00
_cell.angle_beta   90.00
_cell.angle_gamma   90.00
#
_symmetry.space_group_name_H-M   'P 1'
#
loop_
_entity.id
_entity.type
_entity.pdbx_description
1 polymer ?
#
loop_
_entity_poly.entity_id
_entity_poly.type
_entity_poly.pdbx_seq_one_letter_code
_entity_poly.pdbx_strand_id
1 'polypeptide(L)' 'MLTICSPLAGRVVAHCTNPDGSVQAGDPLLIVESMKMEIPVEAEASGTVARYLVEVGADIAEGQPVVEMR' A
#
# COMPACT_ATOMS: atom_id res chain seq x y z
N MET A 1 12.73 -4.51 -8.40
CA MET A 1 11.57 -4.57 -7.50
C MET A 1 11.54 -3.27 -6.74
N LEU A 2 10.46 -2.52 -6.92
CA LEU A 2 10.21 -1.25 -6.24
C LEU A 2 9.48 -1.56 -4.92
N THR A 3 9.97 -1.03 -3.81
CA THR A 3 9.33 -1.21 -2.50
C THR A 3 8.60 0.07 -2.15
N ILE A 4 7.29 -0.02 -1.96
CA ILE A 4 6.46 1.11 -1.53
C ILE A 4 6.36 1.05 -0.01
N CYS A 5 6.68 2.18 0.63
CA CYS A 5 6.59 2.35 2.06
C CYS A 5 5.36 3.20 2.42
N SER A 6 4.79 2.95 3.59
CA SER A 6 3.69 3.77 4.08
C SER A 6 4.18 5.19 4.39
N PRO A 7 3.51 6.24 3.90
CA PRO A 7 3.87 7.62 4.23
C PRO A 7 3.36 8.05 5.61
N LEU A 8 2.65 7.18 6.33
CA LEU A 8 2.10 7.45 7.67
C LEU A 8 2.00 6.18 8.52
N ALA A 9 1.88 6.38 9.84
CA ALA A 9 1.48 5.31 10.76
C ALA A 9 -0.05 5.19 10.82
N GLY A 10 -0.55 3.96 10.97
CA GLY A 10 -1.98 3.69 11.05
C GLY A 10 -2.30 2.21 10.93
N ARG A 11 -3.54 1.89 10.57
CA ARG A 11 -4.02 0.52 10.41
C ARG A 11 -4.45 0.25 8.97
N VAL A 12 -3.98 -0.85 8.39
CA VAL A 12 -4.40 -1.26 7.04
C VAL A 12 -5.87 -1.67 7.08
N VAL A 13 -6.71 -1.10 6.23
CA VAL A 13 -8.15 -1.43 6.18
C VAL A 13 -8.58 -2.11 4.89
N ALA A 14 -7.83 -1.94 3.79
CA ALA A 14 -8.13 -2.61 2.53
C ALA A 14 -6.90 -2.72 1.63
N HIS A 15 -6.86 -3.77 0.80
CA HIS A 15 -6.00 -3.84 -0.37
C HIS A 15 -6.83 -3.47 -1.61
N CYS A 16 -6.32 -2.56 -2.43
CA CYS A 16 -7.05 -2.00 -3.58
C CYS A 16 -6.83 -2.80 -4.87
N THR A 17 -5.86 -3.72 -4.87
CA THR A 17 -5.52 -4.56 -6.02
C THR A 17 -5.06 -5.93 -5.53
N ASN A 18 -5.20 -6.94 -6.38
CA ASN A 18 -4.70 -8.28 -6.10
C ASN A 18 -3.22 -8.39 -6.49
N PRO A 19 -2.44 -9.28 -5.86
CA PRO A 19 -1.15 -9.70 -6.40
C PRO A 19 -1.28 -10.09 -7.88
N ASP A 20 -0.24 -9.78 -8.66
CA ASP A 20 -0.20 -9.84 -10.13
C ASP A 20 -1.14 -8.87 -10.88
N GLY A 21 -1.82 -7.98 -10.16
CA GLY A 21 -2.58 -6.88 -10.75
C GLY A 21 -1.70 -5.74 -11.25
N SER A 22 -2.04 -5.19 -12.41
CA SER A 22 -1.40 -4.00 -12.99
C SER A 22 -1.96 -2.71 -12.40
N VAL A 23 -1.09 -1.76 -12.10
CA VAL A 23 -1.42 -0.44 -11.56
C VAL A 23 -0.65 0.65 -12.31
N GLN A 24 -1.19 1.87 -12.32
CA GLN A 24 -0.54 3.07 -12.83
C GLN A 24 0.04 3.91 -11.69
N ALA A 25 0.99 4.79 -12.00
CA ALA A 25 1.45 5.78 -11.02
C ALA A 25 0.27 6.62 -10.50
N GLY A 26 0.14 6.71 -9.17
CA GLY A 26 -0.98 7.36 -8.49
C GLY A 26 -2.16 6.44 -8.17
N ASP A 27 -2.20 5.20 -8.69
CA ASP A 27 -3.27 4.26 -8.32
C ASP A 27 -3.12 3.83 -6.85
N PRO A 28 -4.24 3.72 -6.11
CA PRO A 28 -4.20 3.26 -4.73
C PRO A 28 -3.83 1.78 -4.68
N LEU A 29 -2.87 1.44 -3.81
CA LEU A 29 -2.42 0.07 -3.55
C LEU A 29 -3.13 -0.52 -2.32
N LEU A 30 -3.23 0.25 -1.25
CA LEU A 30 -3.94 -0.09 -0.03
C LEU A 30 -4.45 1.17 0.66
N ILE A 31 -5.38 1.00 1.59
CA ILE A 31 -5.93 2.07 2.41
C ILE A 31 -5.45 1.90 3.86
N VAL A 32 -5.00 3.01 4.46
CA VAL A 32 -4.58 3.09 5.86
C VAL A 32 -5.54 4.02 6.60
N GLU A 33 -6.12 3.54 7.70
CA GLU A 33 -6.81 4.38 8.66
C GLU A 33 -5.80 5.01 9.62
N SER A 34 -5.76 6.34 9.68
CA SER A 34 -4.96 7.09 10.65
C SER A 34 -5.69 8.33 11.12
N MET A 35 -5.72 8.54 12.44
CA MET A 35 -6.42 9.68 13.06
C MET A 35 -7.88 9.86 12.59
N LYS A 36 -8.60 8.74 12.40
CA LYS A 36 -10.00 8.69 11.88
C LYS A 36 -10.17 9.12 10.42
N MET A 37 -9.08 9.16 9.65
CA MET A 37 -9.09 9.40 8.22
C MET A 37 -8.57 8.18 7.48
N GLU A 38 -9.19 7.85 6.36
CA GLU A 38 -8.70 6.84 5.43
C GLU A 38 -7.82 7.50 4.38
N ILE A 39 -6.56 7.06 4.31
CA ILE A 39 -5.54 7.64 3.44
C ILE A 39 -5.01 6.53 2.52
N PRO A 40 -5.07 6.71 1.19
CA PRO A 40 -4.51 5.73 0.27
C PRO A 40 -2.98 5.79 0.28
N VAL A 41 -2.35 4.63 0.21
CA VAL A 41 -0.95 4.50 -0.21
C VAL A 41 -0.97 4.25 -1.71
N GLU A 42 -0.41 5.18 -2.46
CA GLU A 42 -0.45 5.19 -3.93
C GLU A 42 0.82 4.56 -4.53
N ALA A 43 0.70 4.04 -5.75
CA ALA A 43 1.83 3.54 -6.51
C ALA A 43 2.72 4.71 -7.00
N GLU A 44 4.01 4.65 -6.68
CA GLU A 44 4.98 5.66 -7.14
C GLU A 44 5.27 5.57 -8.66
N ALA A 45 5.03 4.42 -9.27
CA ALA A 45 5.24 4.18 -10.69
C ALA A 45 4.23 3.14 -11.21
N SER A 46 3.96 3.17 -12.52
CA SER A 46 3.19 2.11 -13.18
C SER A 46 3.94 0.78 -13.14
N GLY A 47 3.25 -0.31 -12.86
CA GLY A 47 3.86 -1.63 -12.73
C GLY A 47 2.86 -2.70 -12.33
N THR A 48 3.37 -3.81 -11.80
CA THR A 48 2.54 -4.92 -11.29
C THR A 48 2.79 -5.11 -9.80
N VAL A 49 1.72 -5.28 -9.02
CA VAL A 49 1.81 -5.63 -7.59
C VAL A 49 2.37 -7.04 -7.47
N ALA A 50 3.58 -7.20 -6.94
CA ALA A 50 4.17 -8.51 -6.73
C ALA A 50 3.58 -9.17 -5.48
N ARG A 51 3.49 -8.43 -4.37
CA ARG A 51 2.88 -8.88 -3.10
C ARG A 51 2.69 -7.73 -2.13
N TYR A 52 1.74 -7.92 -1.22
CA TYR A 52 1.60 -7.12 -0.01
C TYR A 52 2.48 -7.68 1.10
N LEU A 53 3.16 -6.81 1.83
CA LEU A 53 4.03 -7.15 2.98
C LEU A 53 3.29 -7.06 4.31
N VAL A 54 2.04 -6.60 4.27
CA VAL A 54 1.16 -6.40 5.41
C VAL A 54 -0.22 -6.97 5.09
N GLU A 55 -0.96 -7.34 6.14
CA GLU A 55 -2.34 -7.85 6.00
C GLU A 55 -3.35 -6.78 6.38
N VAL A 56 -4.57 -6.92 5.87
CA VAL A 56 -5.70 -6.10 6.31
C VAL A 56 -5.94 -6.31 7.81
N GLY A 57 -6.03 -5.20 8.53
CA GLY A 57 -6.18 -5.15 9.97
C GLY A 57 -4.86 -5.01 10.74
N ALA A 58 -3.70 -5.04 10.07
CA ALA A 58 -2.40 -4.84 10.70
C ALA A 58 -2.10 -3.36 10.98
N ASP A 59 -1.43 -3.09 12.11
CA ASP A 59 -0.86 -1.78 12.43
C ASP A 59 0.50 -1.61 11.73
N ILE A 60 0.74 -0.43 11.17
CA ILE A 60 1.94 -0.07 10.43
C ILE A 60 2.52 1.26 10.91
N ALA A 61 3.84 1.41 10.79
CA ALA A 61 4.54 2.66 11.07
C ALA A 61 4.78 3.49 9.79
N GLU A 62 5.03 4.78 9.96
CA GLU A 62 5.56 5.63 8.90
C GLU A 62 6.91 5.08 8.42
N GLY A 63 7.09 5.02 7.10
CA GLY A 63 8.26 4.46 6.45
C GLY A 63 8.29 2.93 6.42
N GLN A 64 7.29 2.23 6.96
CA GLN A 64 7.25 0.78 6.92
C GLN A 64 6.99 0.28 5.49
N PRO A 65 7.78 -0.68 4.97
CA PRO A 65 7.49 -1.35 3.70
C PRO A 65 6.13 -2.05 3.73
N VAL A 66 5.30 -1.79 2.73
CA VAL A 66 3.93 -2.35 2.67
C VAL A 66 3.61 -3.09 1.38
N VAL A 67 4.25 -2.74 0.26
CA VAL A 67 4.03 -3.40 -1.04
C VAL A 67 5.34 -3.54 -1.80
N GLU A 68 5.53 -4.67 -2.46
CA GLU A 68 6.55 -4.83 -3.49
C GLU A 68 5.90 -4.81 -4.87
N MET A 69 6.48 -4.02 -5.78
CA MET A 69 6.07 -3.90 -7.17
C MET A 69 7.22 -4.33 -8.10
N ARG A 70 6.85 -4.78 -9.31
CA ARG A 70 7.79 -5.16 -10.37
C ARG A 70 7.43 -4.53 -11.70
#